data_AF-A0A443DHZ4-F1
#
_entry.id   AF-A0A443DHZ4-F1
#
_cell.length_a   1.000
_cell.length_b   1.000
_cell.length_c   1.000
_cell.angle_alpha   90.00
_cell.angle_beta   90.00
_cell.angle_gamma   90.00
#
_symmetry.space_group_name_H-M   'P 1'
#
loop_
_entity.id
_entity.type
_entity.pdbx_description
1 polymer ?
#
loop_
_entity_poly.entity_id
_entity_poly.type
_entity_poly.pdbx_seq_one_letter_code
_entity_poly.pdbx_strand_id
1 'polypeptide(L)'
;FDHFNKAKQASGQRFDIDLYRRWVDSMIETFTPDFLADRAGYGNPSEAPVFVVGMPRSGTTLTEQICASHPDVHGAGELSKLSRVANAIGLKTLSAGDLSQPITSITEDLSRTLAEEHLSYLRERAPSALRVVDKTPHNFELIGL
;
A
#
# COMPACT_ATOMS: atom_id res chain seq x y z
N PHE A 1 21.61 27.83 4.42
CA PHE A 1 20.47 27.85 3.48
C PHE A 1 20.83 27.40 2.06
N ASP A 2 22.11 27.40 1.65
CA ASP A 2 22.54 26.93 0.32
C ASP A 2 22.20 25.47 0.02
N HIS A 3 22.36 24.54 0.96
CA HIS A 3 22.00 23.15 0.76
C HIS A 3 20.47 22.95 0.62
N PHE A 4 19.67 23.74 1.34
CA PHE A 4 18.20 23.76 1.20
C PHE A 4 17.77 24.30 -0.17
N ASN A 5 18.40 25.37 -0.65
CA ASN A 5 18.13 25.92 -1.97
C ASN A 5 18.59 24.99 -3.10
N LYS A 6 19.74 24.31 -2.96
CA LYS A 6 20.19 23.27 -3.89
C LYS A 6 19.24 22.08 -3.93
N ALA A 7 18.71 21.64 -2.78
CA ALA A 7 17.69 20.59 -2.73
C ALA A 7 16.37 21.02 -3.40
N LYS A 8 15.96 22.27 -3.23
CA LYS A 8 14.77 22.84 -3.88
C LYS A 8 14.97 23.05 -5.38
N GLN A 9 16.18 23.38 -5.84
CA GLN A 9 16.52 23.47 -7.26
C GLN A 9 16.69 22.10 -7.91
N ALA A 10 17.12 21.10 -7.14
CA ALA A 10 17.11 19.68 -7.52
C ALA A 10 15.72 19.04 -7.38
N SER A 11 14.65 19.83 -7.20
CA SER A 11 13.27 19.38 -7.01
C SER A 11 12.94 18.26 -7.98
N GLY A 12 12.79 17.06 -7.40
CA GLY A 12 12.16 15.90 -8.03
C GLY A 12 10.76 16.22 -8.53
N GLN A 13 10.25 15.31 -9.36
CA GLN A 13 8.95 15.33 -10.05
C GLN A 13 8.01 16.46 -9.61
N ARG A 14 7.82 17.45 -10.49
CA ARG A 14 6.75 18.44 -10.36
C ARG A 14 5.42 17.68 -10.33
N PHE A 15 4.64 17.88 -9.27
CA PHE A 15 3.30 17.30 -9.18
C PHE A 15 2.45 17.79 -10.36
N ASP A 16 1.89 16.84 -11.10
CA ASP A 16 0.98 17.06 -12.22
C ASP A 16 -0.41 16.60 -11.79
N ILE A 17 -1.30 17.57 -11.57
CA ILE A 17 -2.66 17.32 -11.09
C ILE A 17 -3.50 16.56 -12.13
N ASP A 18 -3.25 16.77 -13.43
CA ASP A 18 -4.03 16.11 -14.47
C ASP A 18 -3.58 14.67 -14.64
N LEU A 19 -2.28 14.39 -14.45
CA LEU A 19 -1.78 13.02 -14.35
C LEU A 19 -2.36 12.30 -13.13
N TYR A 20 -2.38 12.96 -11.97
CA TYR A 20 -2.94 12.37 -10.75
C TYR A 20 -4.45 12.10 -10.89
N ARG A 21 -5.21 13.01 -11.51
CA ARG A 21 -6.64 12.80 -11.80
C ARG A 21 -6.87 11.58 -12.68
N ARG A 22 -6.17 11.47 -13.82
CA ARG A 22 -6.29 10.29 -14.71
C ARG A 22 -5.96 8.99 -13.98
N TRP A 23 -4.97 9.02 -13.10
CA TRP A 23 -4.61 7.87 -12.29
C TRP A 23 -5.73 7.48 -11.29
N VAL A 24 -6.36 8.47 -10.64
CA VAL A 24 -7.55 8.26 -9.79
C VAL A 24 -8.74 7.72 -10.59
N ASP A 25 -9.03 8.31 -11.75
CA ASP A 25 -10.12 7.87 -12.63
C ASP A 25 -9.89 6.41 -13.08
N SER A 26 -8.66 6.05 -13.44
CA SER A 26 -8.28 4.68 -13.80
C SER A 26 -8.46 3.69 -12.64
N MET A 27 -8.19 4.08 -11.38
CA MET A 27 -8.50 3.23 -10.22
C MET A 27 -10.01 2.98 -10.12
N ILE A 28 -10.82 4.03 -10.16
CA ILE A 28 -12.29 3.93 -10.03
C ILE A 28 -12.87 3.05 -11.14
N GLU A 29 -12.41 3.22 -12.37
CA GLU A 29 -12.87 2.42 -13.52
C GLU A 29 -12.45 0.95 -13.44
N THR A 30 -11.32 0.65 -12.78
CA THR A 30 -10.77 -0.71 -12.74
C THR A 30 -11.28 -1.53 -11.56
N PHE A 31 -11.39 -0.95 -10.37
CA PHE A 31 -11.79 -1.66 -9.14
C PHE A 31 -13.32 -1.75 -8.98
N THR A 32 -14.00 -2.26 -10.00
CA THR A 32 -15.45 -2.46 -9.96
C THR A 32 -15.85 -3.61 -9.02
N PRO A 33 -17.10 -3.66 -8.54
CA PRO A 33 -17.59 -4.79 -7.74
C PRO A 33 -17.40 -6.14 -8.44
N ASP A 34 -17.63 -6.22 -9.75
CA ASP A 34 -17.44 -7.45 -10.53
C ASP A 34 -15.96 -7.83 -10.62
N PHE A 35 -15.06 -6.85 -10.83
CA PHE A 35 -13.62 -7.08 -10.85
C PHE A 35 -13.10 -7.69 -9.54
N LEU A 36 -13.63 -7.21 -8.40
CA LEU A 36 -13.32 -7.72 -7.07
C LEU A 36 -13.94 -9.10 -6.82
N ALA A 37 -15.19 -9.31 -7.27
CA ALA A 37 -15.88 -10.60 -7.13
C ALA A 37 -15.17 -11.71 -7.92
N ASP A 38 -14.71 -11.43 -9.14
CA ASP A 38 -13.95 -12.36 -9.98
C ASP A 38 -12.60 -12.76 -9.35
N ARG A 39 -12.10 -11.94 -8.42
CA ARG A 39 -10.84 -12.16 -7.69
C ARG A 39 -11.04 -12.59 -6.25
N ALA A 40 -12.27 -12.95 -5.88
CA ALA A 40 -12.55 -13.55 -4.59
C ALA A 40 -11.70 -14.83 -4.42
N GLY A 41 -10.84 -14.86 -3.41
CA GLY A 41 -9.93 -15.98 -3.14
C GLY A 41 -8.48 -15.79 -3.58
N TYR A 42 -8.14 -14.68 -4.24
CA TYR A 42 -6.74 -14.37 -4.60
C TYR A 42 -5.86 -14.09 -3.38
N GLY A 43 -6.48 -13.69 -2.26
CA GLY A 43 -5.78 -13.36 -1.01
C GLY A 43 -5.43 -14.57 -0.15
N ASN A 44 -4.73 -14.28 0.96
CA ASN A 44 -4.45 -15.24 2.03
C ASN A 44 -5.41 -14.97 3.20
N PRO A 45 -6.04 -15.99 3.81
CA PRO A 45 -7.02 -15.81 4.89
C PRO A 45 -6.39 -15.45 6.24
N SER A 46 -5.07 -15.29 6.32
CA SER A 46 -4.39 -14.89 7.55
C SER A 46 -4.90 -13.54 8.04
N GLU A 47 -5.30 -13.50 9.31
CA GLU A 47 -5.74 -12.28 9.97
C GLU A 47 -4.58 -11.51 10.63
N ALA A 48 -3.33 -11.95 10.47
CA ALA A 48 -2.16 -11.31 11.08
C ALA A 48 -1.95 -9.84 10.64
N PRO A 49 -2.05 -9.46 9.35
CA PRO A 49 -1.80 -8.08 8.94
C PRO A 49 -2.98 -7.16 9.28
N VAL A 50 -2.67 -5.98 9.83
CA VAL A 50 -3.62 -4.87 10.00
C VAL A 50 -3.02 -3.66 9.29
N PHE A 51 -3.72 -3.14 8.28
CA PHE A 51 -3.26 -1.96 7.53
C PHE A 51 -3.92 -0.70 8.06
N VAL A 52 -3.12 0.26 8.54
CA VAL A 52 -3.60 1.60 8.89
C VAL A 52 -3.19 2.56 7.77
N VAL A 53 -4.17 2.91 6.95
CA VAL A 53 -4.02 3.77 5.77
C VAL A 53 -4.85 5.06 5.93
N GLY A 54 -4.53 6.08 5.14
CA GLY A 54 -5.28 7.32 5.10
C GLY A 54 -4.43 8.53 4.72
N MET A 55 -5.04 9.71 4.73
CA MET A 55 -4.32 10.95 4.39
C MET A 55 -3.27 11.29 5.46
N PRO A 56 -2.13 11.90 5.08
CA PRO A 56 -1.19 12.45 6.05
C PRO A 56 -1.92 13.38 7.03
N ARG A 57 -1.50 13.34 8.31
CA ARG A 57 -2.08 14.17 9.40
C ARG A 57 -3.52 13.83 9.81
N SER A 58 -4.04 12.66 9.42
CA SER A 58 -5.37 12.16 9.83
C SER A 58 -5.40 11.34 11.12
N GLY A 59 -4.30 11.30 11.88
CA GLY A 59 -4.23 10.56 13.15
C GLY A 59 -3.83 9.08 13.04
N THR A 60 -3.35 8.62 11.88
CA THR A 60 -2.89 7.23 11.68
C THR A 60 -1.86 6.74 12.71
N THR A 61 -0.95 7.61 13.16
CA THR A 61 0.00 7.30 14.24
C THR A 61 -0.71 7.05 15.57
N LEU A 62 -1.73 7.86 15.92
CA LEU A 62 -2.50 7.64 17.14
C LEU A 62 -3.27 6.32 17.05
N THR A 63 -3.87 6.03 15.88
CA THR A 63 -4.55 4.75 15.63
C THR A 63 -3.61 3.56 15.86
N GLU A 64 -2.41 3.60 15.29
CA GLU A 64 -1.39 2.56 15.51
C GLU A 64 -1.02 2.43 16.98
N GLN A 65 -0.80 3.54 17.69
CA GLN A 65 -0.47 3.54 19.12
C GLN A 65 -1.58 2.92 19.97
N ILE A 66 -2.85 3.19 19.66
CA ILE A 66 -3.99 2.56 20.33
C ILE A 66 -3.97 1.05 20.06
N CYS A 67 -3.80 0.61 18.82
CA CYS A 67 -3.72 -0.82 18.49
C CYS A 67 -2.55 -1.50 19.21
N ALA A 68 -1.35 -0.90 19.20
CA ALA A 68 -0.13 -1.42 19.81
C ALA A 68 -0.15 -1.41 21.35
N SER A 69 -1.19 -0.86 21.98
CA SER A 69 -1.37 -0.96 23.43
C SER A 69 -1.89 -2.34 23.88
N HIS A 70 -2.39 -3.16 22.95
CA HIS A 70 -2.85 -4.51 23.22
C HIS A 70 -1.68 -5.51 23.22
N PRO A 71 -1.58 -6.45 24.19
CA PRO A 71 -0.44 -7.35 24.33
C PRO A 71 -0.18 -8.25 23.10
N ASP A 72 -1.23 -8.61 22.36
CA ASP A 72 -1.13 -9.46 21.17
C ASP A 72 -0.93 -8.70 19.85
N VAL A 73 -0.77 -7.37 19.89
CA VAL A 73 -0.67 -6.51 18.72
C VAL A 73 0.70 -5.84 18.68
N HIS A 74 1.37 -5.91 17.53
CA HIS A 74 2.64 -5.23 17.30
C HIS A 74 2.47 -4.07 16.30
N GLY A 75 2.84 -2.85 16.70
CA GLY A 75 2.95 -1.71 15.78
C GLY A 75 4.28 -1.75 15.01
N ALA A 76 4.23 -1.96 13.70
CA ALA A 76 5.41 -2.13 12.85
C ALA A 76 5.88 -0.83 12.18
N GLY A 77 5.20 0.29 12.41
CA GLY A 77 5.51 1.58 11.78
C GLY A 77 5.21 1.61 10.29
N GLU A 78 5.97 2.41 9.55
CA GLU A 78 5.81 2.55 8.10
C GLU A 78 6.68 1.52 7.36
N LEU A 79 6.06 0.49 6.80
CA LEU A 79 6.76 -0.56 6.06
C LEU A 79 6.82 -0.24 4.55
N SER A 80 7.99 -0.45 3.95
CA SER A 80 8.18 -0.26 2.51
C SER A 80 7.82 -1.49 1.66
N LYS A 81 7.32 -2.58 2.26
CA LYS A 81 7.09 -3.85 1.54
C LYS A 81 6.01 -3.70 0.47
N LEU A 82 4.85 -3.10 0.79
CA LEU A 82 3.77 -2.93 -0.19
C LEU A 82 4.14 -1.99 -1.34
N SER A 83 4.81 -0.86 -1.05
CA SER A 83 5.26 0.04 -2.11
C SER A 83 6.30 -0.62 -3.03
N ARG A 84 7.17 -1.49 -2.50
CA ARG A 84 8.10 -2.29 -3.32
C ARG A 84 7.37 -3.31 -4.19
N VAL A 85 6.36 -4.00 -3.64
CA VAL A 85 5.52 -4.93 -4.39
C VAL A 85 4.81 -4.18 -5.53
N ALA A 86 4.12 -3.08 -5.23
CA ALA A 86 3.43 -2.24 -6.21
C ALA A 86 4.37 -1.79 -7.34
N ASN A 87 5.58 -1.34 -7.01
CA ASN A 87 6.59 -0.98 -8.02
C ASN A 87 7.01 -2.19 -8.89
N ALA A 88 7.20 -3.37 -8.29
CA ALA A 88 7.62 -4.57 -9.01
C ALA A 88 6.56 -5.08 -10.00
N ILE A 89 5.28 -4.89 -9.69
CA ILE A 89 4.16 -5.27 -10.57
C ILE A 89 3.68 -4.12 -11.47
N GLY A 90 4.34 -2.96 -11.44
CA GLY A 90 4.02 -1.83 -12.34
C GLY A 90 2.89 -0.92 -11.87
N LEU A 91 2.38 -1.06 -10.63
CA LEU A 91 1.38 -0.16 -10.03
C LEU A 91 1.99 1.14 -9.51
N LYS A 92 2.75 1.84 -10.36
CA LYS A 92 3.40 3.09 -9.96
C LYS A 92 2.48 4.28 -10.24
N THR A 93 2.09 5.00 -9.19
CA THR A 93 1.17 6.17 -9.17
C THR A 93 1.39 7.21 -10.28
N LEU A 94 2.59 7.26 -10.89
CA LEU A 94 3.02 8.35 -11.75
C LEU A 94 3.72 7.91 -13.06
N SER A 95 3.66 6.64 -13.46
CA SER A 95 4.43 6.15 -14.63
C SER A 95 3.61 5.85 -15.88
N ALA A 96 2.32 5.56 -15.73
CA ALA A 96 1.35 5.50 -16.82
C ALA A 96 -0.01 5.81 -16.20
N GLY A 97 -0.79 6.71 -16.78
CA GLY A 97 -2.13 7.05 -16.28
C GLY A 97 -3.16 5.92 -16.45
N ASP A 98 -2.71 4.68 -16.62
CA ASP A 98 -3.54 3.50 -16.86
C ASP A 98 -3.04 2.34 -15.97
N LEU A 99 -3.85 1.98 -14.98
CA LEU A 99 -3.60 0.88 -14.05
C LEU A 99 -4.21 -0.44 -14.51
N SER A 100 -5.05 -0.43 -15.55
CA SER A 100 -5.82 -1.59 -15.97
C SER A 100 -4.89 -2.75 -16.38
N GLN A 101 -3.84 -2.46 -17.14
CA GLN A 101 -2.88 -3.46 -17.64
C GLN A 101 -2.12 -4.16 -16.50
N PRO A 102 -1.43 -3.45 -15.57
CA PRO A 102 -0.77 -4.10 -14.43
C PRO A 102 -1.70 -4.95 -13.57
N ILE A 103 -2.87 -4.42 -13.18
CA ILE A 103 -3.73 -5.10 -12.19
C ILE A 103 -4.47 -6.30 -12.80
N THR A 104 -4.86 -6.23 -14.07
CA THR A 104 -5.49 -7.36 -14.77
C THR A 104 -4.52 -8.52 -15.01
N SER A 105 -3.22 -8.24 -15.07
CA SER A 105 -2.18 -9.27 -15.22
C SER A 105 -1.85 -10.04 -13.94
N ILE A 106 -2.36 -9.59 -12.78
CA ILE A 106 -2.16 -10.29 -11.51
C ILE A 106 -2.96 -11.59 -11.52
N THR A 107 -2.23 -12.71 -11.50
CA THR A 107 -2.81 -14.04 -11.35
C THR A 107 -3.05 -14.38 -9.88
N GLU A 108 -3.90 -15.37 -9.62
CA GLU A 108 -4.11 -15.90 -8.27
C GLU A 108 -2.79 -16.36 -7.63
N ASP A 109 -1.97 -17.10 -8.37
CA ASP A 109 -0.68 -17.60 -7.89
C ASP A 109 0.26 -16.46 -7.50
N LEU A 110 0.36 -15.42 -8.35
CA LEU A 110 1.18 -14.25 -8.04
C LEU A 110 0.66 -13.54 -6.79
N SER A 111 -0.65 -13.34 -6.68
CA SER A 111 -1.27 -12.71 -5.50
C SER A 111 -0.96 -13.50 -4.23
N ARG A 112 -1.09 -14.82 -4.27
CA ARG A 112 -0.79 -15.74 -3.16
C ARG A 112 0.68 -15.70 -2.77
N THR A 113 1.60 -15.70 -3.74
CA THR A 113 3.04 -15.56 -3.49
C THR A 113 3.36 -14.25 -2.79
N LEU A 114 2.83 -13.13 -3.30
CA LEU A 114 3.04 -11.81 -2.70
C LEU A 114 2.47 -11.71 -1.28
N ALA A 115 1.31 -12.33 -1.05
CA ALA A 115 0.70 -12.41 0.28
C ALA A 115 1.57 -13.21 1.26
N GLU A 116 2.08 -14.38 0.86
CA GLU A 116 2.94 -15.20 1.73
C GLU A 116 4.28 -14.52 2.04
N GLU A 117 4.87 -13.83 1.05
CA GLU A 117 6.07 -13.03 1.28
C GLU A 117 5.83 -11.88 2.26
N HIS A 118 4.67 -11.22 2.16
CA HIS A 118 4.31 -10.16 3.09
C HIS A 118 4.09 -10.73 4.50
N LEU A 119 3.39 -11.85 4.63
CA LEU A 119 3.19 -12.52 5.92
C LEU A 119 4.50 -12.99 6.55
N SER A 120 5.42 -13.55 5.75
CA SER A 120 6.75 -13.94 6.23
C SER A 120 7.53 -12.73 6.75
N TYR A 121 7.50 -11.61 6.01
CA TYR A 121 8.13 -10.35 6.40
C TYR A 121 7.57 -9.77 7.71
N LEU A 122 6.27 -9.96 7.99
CA LEU A 122 5.62 -9.56 9.25
C LEU A 122 5.98 -10.52 10.40
N ARG A 123 5.94 -11.84 10.16
CA ARG A 123 6.30 -12.87 11.16
C ARG A 123 7.74 -12.71 11.64
N GLU A 124 8.68 -12.38 10.76
CA GLU A 124 10.07 -12.10 11.14
C GLU A 124 10.21 -10.90 12.10
N ARG A 125 9.33 -9.90 11.99
CA ARG A 125 9.34 -8.69 12.83
C ARG A 125 8.70 -8.91 14.18
N ALA A 126 7.60 -9.65 14.20
CA ALA A 126 6.81 -9.88 15.40
C ALA A 126 6.37 -11.35 15.49
N PRO A 127 7.29 -12.27 15.81
CA PRO A 127 7.02 -13.71 15.78
C PRO A 127 5.91 -14.17 16.73
N SER A 128 5.70 -13.43 17.82
CA SER A 128 4.72 -13.74 18.86
C SER A 128 3.43 -12.95 18.78
N ALA A 129 3.30 -11.99 17.85
CA ALA A 129 2.11 -11.14 17.76
C ALA A 129 1.01 -11.84 16.95
N LEU A 130 -0.24 -11.76 17.42
CA LEU A 130 -1.41 -12.24 16.68
C LEU A 130 -1.82 -11.26 15.58
N ARG A 131 -1.49 -9.98 15.74
CA ARG A 131 -1.73 -8.90 14.79
C ARG A 131 -0.48 -8.05 14.63
N VAL A 132 -0.16 -7.65 13.40
CA VAL A 132 0.94 -6.75 13.08
C VAL A 132 0.38 -5.57 12.29
N VAL A 133 0.47 -4.39 12.87
CA VAL A 133 -0.02 -3.14 12.29
C VAL A 133 1.06 -2.56 11.38
N ASP A 134 0.82 -2.56 10.07
CA ASP A 134 1.56 -1.76 9.10
C ASP A 134 0.85 -0.42 8.95
N LYS A 135 1.46 0.63 9.49
CA LYS A 135 0.94 1.99 9.41
C LYS A 135 1.75 2.74 8.35
N THR A 136 1.31 2.64 7.11
CA THR A 136 1.86 3.41 6.00
C THR A 136 0.72 4.20 5.37
N PRO A 137 0.53 5.49 5.74
CA PRO A 137 -0.69 6.23 5.40
C PRO A 137 -0.97 6.22 3.89
N HIS A 138 0.08 6.48 3.09
CA HIS A 138 0.04 6.54 1.63
C HIS A 138 -0.37 5.23 0.93
N ASN A 139 -0.43 4.09 1.62
CA ASN A 139 -0.96 2.86 1.02
C ASN A 139 -2.46 2.97 0.68
N PHE A 140 -3.16 4.04 1.09
CA PHE A 140 -4.51 4.35 0.57
C PHE A 140 -4.54 4.46 -0.96
N GLU A 141 -3.40 4.74 -1.60
CA GLU A 141 -3.26 4.78 -3.06
C GLU A 141 -3.26 3.39 -3.72
N LEU A 142 -3.19 2.30 -2.94
CA LEU A 142 -3.03 0.94 -3.45
C LEU A 142 -4.26 0.04 -3.22
N ILE A 143 -5.32 0.54 -2.58
CA ILE A 143 -6.48 -0.26 -2.15
C ILE A 143 -7.69 -0.18 -3.09
N GLY A 144 -7.59 0.59 -4.19
CA GLY A 144 -8.72 0.90 -5.06
C GLY A 144 -9.62 2.01 -4.49
N LEU A 145 -10.68 2.36 -5.23
CA LEU A 145 -11.68 3.38 -4.87
C LEU A 145 -13.09 2.90 -5.21
#